data_AF-A0A7R9AEG5-F1
#
_entry.id   AF-A0A7R9AEG5-F1
#
_cell.length_a   1.000
_cell.length_b   1.000
_cell.length_c   1.000
_cell.angle_alpha   90.00
_cell.angle_beta   90.00
_cell.angle_gamma   90.00
#
_symmetry.space_group_name_H-M   'P 1'
#
loop_
_entity.id
_entity.type
_entity.pdbx_description
1 polymer ?
#
loop_
_entity_poly.entity_id
_entity_poly.type
_entity_poly.pdbx_seq_one_letter_code
_entity_poly.pdbx_strand_id
1 'polypeptide(L)'
;MFDFLQACQTPDHDGDSWNASASTTMTIPSPVKSFEGSSETGRLMSQLQKVTYGLMGQGAFSGTEDLQLGMLAAIYTYDEVSRPWLGEVQTIEDGDTVKIHWYMGGYPKSWKPMSGTNSTSSVHRESLLLWGFTLTEKSQRLTSETAAELKRLYQETDDRMTIQQDRISEELN
;
A
#
# COMPACT_ATOMS: atom_id res chain seq x y z
N MET A 1 53.18 22.42 11.59
CA MET A 1 54.12 21.37 12.06
C MET A 1 53.67 20.93 13.44
N PHE A 2 52.90 19.85 13.50
CA PHE A 2 52.79 18.94 14.65
C PHE A 2 52.20 17.64 14.11
N ASP A 3 53.11 16.68 13.86
CA ASP A 3 52.83 15.26 13.75
C ASP A 3 52.50 14.73 15.14
N PHE A 4 51.45 13.93 15.28
CA PHE A 4 51.47 12.76 16.16
C PHE A 4 50.38 11.77 15.73
N LEU A 5 50.84 10.72 15.06
CA LEU A 5 50.14 9.46 14.81
C LEU A 5 49.97 8.70 16.13
N GLN A 6 48.81 8.09 16.36
CA GLN A 6 48.78 6.71 16.86
C GLN A 6 47.42 6.04 16.63
N ALA A 7 47.49 4.92 15.92
CA ALA A 7 46.44 3.96 15.64
C ALA A 7 46.25 2.96 16.80
N CYS A 8 45.13 2.22 16.77
CA CYS A 8 44.90 0.81 17.16
C CYS A 8 43.41 0.65 17.53
N GLN A 9 42.66 -0.41 17.29
CA GLN A 9 42.82 -1.71 16.62
C GLN A 9 41.39 -2.30 16.55
N THR A 10 41.04 -2.98 15.47
CA THR A 10 39.83 -3.81 15.37
C THR A 10 40.09 -5.20 15.95
N PRO A 11 39.14 -5.82 16.67
CA PRO A 11 39.24 -7.24 16.97
C PRO A 11 38.63 -8.09 15.84
N ASP A 12 39.46 -8.98 15.30
CA ASP A 12 39.10 -10.13 14.49
C ASP A 12 38.25 -11.14 15.29
N HIS A 13 37.27 -11.74 14.62
CA HIS A 13 36.56 -12.92 15.14
C HIS A 13 36.47 -13.98 14.04
N ASP A 14 37.51 -14.79 13.96
CA ASP A 14 37.49 -16.09 13.29
C ASP A 14 36.89 -17.15 14.24
N GLY A 15 36.00 -17.99 13.70
CA GLY A 15 35.39 -19.10 14.42
C GLY A 15 34.78 -20.14 13.48
N ASP A 16 35.52 -21.22 13.29
CA ASP A 16 35.34 -22.44 12.47
C ASP A 16 33.95 -23.09 12.33
N SER A 17 33.59 -23.37 11.06
CA SER A 17 33.36 -24.69 10.42
C SER A 17 32.89 -25.89 11.26
N TRP A 18 31.75 -26.54 10.92
CA TRP A 18 31.58 -28.01 10.90
C TRP A 18 30.46 -28.50 9.92
N ASN A 19 30.88 -29.25 8.88
CA ASN A 19 30.36 -30.50 8.32
C ASN A 19 28.89 -30.75 7.84
N ALA A 20 28.79 -31.02 6.53
CA ALA A 20 28.24 -32.19 5.83
C ALA A 20 26.92 -32.89 6.26
N SER A 21 26.00 -33.06 5.30
CA SER A 21 25.64 -34.38 4.71
C SER A 21 24.62 -34.25 3.59
N ALA A 22 24.88 -34.97 2.50
CA ALA A 22 23.98 -35.18 1.37
C ALA A 22 22.82 -36.12 1.74
N SER A 23 21.67 -35.96 1.09
CA SER A 23 20.77 -37.10 0.87
C SER A 23 20.02 -36.94 -0.45
N THR A 24 20.40 -37.77 -1.41
CA THR A 24 19.73 -38.04 -2.68
C THR A 24 18.61 -39.04 -2.43
N THR A 25 17.40 -38.82 -2.96
CA THR A 25 16.47 -39.92 -3.26
C THR A 25 15.62 -39.57 -4.48
N MET A 26 15.61 -40.50 -5.44
CA MET A 26 14.91 -40.45 -6.72
C MET A 26 13.46 -40.98 -6.63
N THR A 27 12.60 -40.35 -7.43
CA THR A 27 11.45 -40.82 -8.25
C THR A 27 10.78 -42.18 -7.99
N ILE A 28 9.43 -42.18 -7.91
CA ILE A 28 8.55 -43.24 -8.48
C ILE A 28 7.25 -42.60 -9.06
N PRO A 29 6.73 -43.02 -10.25
CA PRO A 29 5.56 -42.43 -10.93
C PRO A 29 4.21 -43.18 -10.82
N SER A 30 3.10 -42.42 -10.96
CA SER A 30 1.74 -42.68 -11.54
C SER A 30 0.92 -43.95 -11.17
N PRO A 31 -0.37 -44.13 -11.59
CA PRO A 31 -1.46 -43.24 -12.07
C PRO A 31 -2.67 -43.25 -11.07
N VAL A 32 -3.81 -42.55 -11.25
CA VAL A 32 -5.07 -43.06 -11.84
C VAL A 32 -6.02 -41.89 -12.21
N LYS A 33 -6.71 -42.07 -13.33
CA LYS A 33 -7.77 -41.26 -13.93
C LYS A 33 -9.10 -41.21 -13.14
N SER A 34 -9.73 -40.03 -13.26
CA SER A 34 -11.17 -39.77 -13.49
C SER A 34 -12.21 -40.13 -12.42
N PHE A 35 -12.96 -39.11 -11.97
CA PHE A 35 -14.40 -39.11 -12.21
C PHE A 35 -14.98 -37.69 -12.25
N GLU A 36 -15.84 -37.47 -13.24
CA GLU A 36 -16.64 -36.27 -13.47
C GLU A 36 -17.67 -36.06 -12.36
N GLY A 37 -17.98 -34.80 -12.09
CA GLY A 37 -19.05 -34.38 -11.19
C GLY A 37 -19.34 -32.90 -11.39
N SER A 38 -20.08 -32.61 -12.46
CA SER A 38 -20.64 -31.29 -12.76
C SER A 38 -21.32 -30.64 -11.56
N SER A 39 -20.96 -29.39 -11.32
CA SER A 39 -21.87 -28.37 -10.77
C SER A 39 -21.36 -27.00 -11.26
N GLU A 40 -21.75 -26.67 -12.49
CA GLU A 40 -21.42 -25.44 -13.22
C GLU A 40 -21.98 -24.15 -12.57
N THR A 41 -22.64 -24.24 -11.42
CA THR A 41 -23.27 -23.09 -10.73
C THR A 41 -22.36 -22.37 -9.74
N GLY A 42 -21.19 -22.93 -9.38
CA GLY A 42 -20.25 -22.28 -8.45
C GLY A 42 -19.23 -21.32 -9.08
N ARG A 43 -19.03 -21.38 -10.41
CA ARG A 43 -17.97 -20.60 -11.09
C ARG A 43 -18.41 -19.21 -11.54
N LEU A 44 -19.72 -18.95 -11.65
CA LEU A 44 -20.25 -17.65 -12.09
C LEU A 44 -20.26 -16.59 -10.98
N MET A 45 -20.46 -16.99 -9.72
CA MET A 45 -20.43 -16.05 -8.58
C MET A 45 -19.00 -15.60 -8.21
N SER A 46 -17.97 -16.39 -8.51
CA SER A 46 -16.57 -16.00 -8.24
C SER A 46 -15.95 -15.17 -9.38
N GLN A 47 -16.55 -15.17 -10.58
CA GLN A 47 -16.13 -14.27 -11.67
C GLN A 47 -16.64 -12.84 -11.48
N LEU A 48 -17.79 -12.63 -10.84
CA LEU A 48 -18.30 -11.27 -10.60
C LEU A 48 -17.57 -10.50 -9.47
N GLN A 49 -16.82 -11.18 -8.59
CA GLN A 49 -15.96 -10.50 -7.61
C GLN A 49 -14.53 -10.27 -8.08
N LYS A 50 -14.08 -10.93 -9.16
CA LYS A 50 -12.72 -10.76 -9.72
C LYS A 50 -12.63 -9.84 -10.92
N VAL A 51 -13.76 -9.38 -11.47
CA VAL A 51 -13.78 -8.56 -12.70
C VAL A 51 -13.60 -7.05 -12.44
N THR A 52 -13.55 -6.58 -11.19
CA THR A 52 -13.39 -5.13 -10.92
C THR A 52 -11.96 -4.67 -10.60
N TYR A 53 -10.97 -5.57 -10.50
CA TYR A 53 -9.59 -5.19 -10.16
C TYR A 53 -8.56 -5.49 -11.25
N GLY A 54 -9.00 -5.88 -12.44
CA GLY A 54 -8.12 -6.17 -13.56
C GLY A 54 -8.48 -5.34 -14.77
N LEU A 55 -7.56 -4.47 -15.17
CA LEU A 55 -7.52 -3.67 -16.41
C LEU A 55 -8.18 -2.29 -16.35
N MET A 56 -7.39 -1.29 -15.93
CA MET A 56 -7.10 -0.13 -16.79
C MET A 56 -5.98 0.73 -16.18
N GLY A 57 -4.87 0.88 -16.91
CA GLY A 57 -3.79 1.82 -16.59
C GLY A 57 -2.47 1.15 -16.18
N GLN A 58 -1.52 1.11 -17.12
CA GLN A 58 -0.11 1.00 -16.77
C GLN A 58 0.21 2.14 -15.79
N GLY A 59 0.53 1.76 -14.55
CA GLY A 59 0.60 2.66 -13.38
C GLY A 59 -0.14 2.14 -12.14
N ALA A 60 -0.88 1.04 -12.25
CA ALA A 60 -1.58 0.42 -11.12
C ALA A 60 -0.60 -0.10 -10.05
N PHE A 61 -0.40 0.68 -8.97
CA PHE A 61 0.08 0.20 -7.67
C PHE A 61 -0.98 -0.73 -7.06
N SER A 62 -1.16 -1.91 -7.66
CA SER A 62 -2.08 -2.95 -7.20
C SER A 62 -1.29 -4.02 -6.47
N GLY A 63 -1.00 -3.73 -5.21
CA GLY A 63 -0.36 -4.65 -4.28
C GLY A 63 -0.60 -4.13 -2.87
N THR A 64 -1.63 -4.65 -2.19
CA THR A 64 -1.79 -4.46 -0.74
C THR A 64 -0.59 -5.01 0.05
N GLU A 65 0.28 -5.76 -0.61
CA GLU A 65 1.47 -6.42 -0.08
C GLU A 65 2.70 -5.49 0.07
N ASP A 66 2.67 -4.25 -0.46
CA ASP A 66 3.82 -3.34 -0.48
C ASP A 66 3.68 -2.09 0.42
N LEU A 67 2.72 -2.06 1.35
CA LEU A 67 2.66 -0.95 2.30
C LEU A 67 3.80 -1.08 3.33
N GLN A 68 4.66 -0.07 3.42
CA GLN A 68 5.81 -0.05 4.34
C GLN A 68 5.75 1.14 5.30
N LEU A 69 6.44 0.99 6.43
CA LEU A 69 6.63 2.08 7.39
C LEU A 69 7.41 3.22 6.75
N GLY A 70 7.03 4.46 7.08
CA GLY A 70 7.62 5.68 6.53
C GLY A 70 7.13 6.06 5.13
N MET A 71 6.26 5.26 4.51
CA MET A 71 5.67 5.61 3.22
C MET A 71 4.63 6.71 3.36
N LEU A 72 4.61 7.63 2.40
CA LEU A 72 3.49 8.55 2.25
C LEU A 72 2.32 7.84 1.58
N ALA A 73 1.13 8.11 2.10
CA ALA A 73 -0.13 7.66 1.59
C ALA A 73 -1.11 8.83 1.46
N ALA A 74 -1.99 8.74 0.48
CA ALA A 74 -3.14 9.61 0.30
C ALA A 74 -4.39 8.86 0.75
N ILE A 75 -5.23 9.53 1.52
CA ILE A 75 -6.33 8.94 2.26
C ILE A 75 -7.62 9.65 1.87
N TYR A 76 -8.61 8.88 1.45
CA TYR A 76 -9.96 9.39 1.24
C TYR A 76 -10.64 9.57 2.59
N THR A 77 -11.18 10.78 2.83
CA THR A 77 -12.07 11.05 3.96
C THR A 77 -13.39 11.54 3.41
N TYR A 78 -14.48 10.93 3.87
CA TYR A 78 -15.84 11.22 3.39
C TYR A 78 -16.28 12.65 3.71
N ASP A 79 -15.73 13.23 4.79
CA ASP A 79 -16.18 14.50 5.34
C ASP A 79 -15.62 15.74 4.61
N GLU A 80 -14.57 15.61 3.79
CA GLU A 80 -13.90 16.75 3.16
C GLU A 80 -13.60 16.54 1.67
N VAL A 81 -14.61 16.78 0.84
CA VAL A 81 -14.55 16.71 -0.64
C VAL A 81 -13.46 17.59 -1.26
N SER A 82 -12.89 18.55 -0.53
CA SER A 82 -12.11 19.64 -1.12
C SER A 82 -10.59 19.45 -1.11
N ARG A 83 -10.03 18.52 -0.33
CA ARG A 83 -8.57 18.38 -0.20
C ARG A 83 -8.13 16.93 -0.06
N PRO A 84 -7.04 16.54 -0.74
CA PRO A 84 -6.46 15.24 -0.48
C PRO A 84 -5.92 15.23 0.94
N TRP A 85 -6.15 14.16 1.69
CA TRP A 85 -5.51 13.97 2.98
C TRP A 85 -4.27 13.15 2.76
N LEU A 86 -3.11 13.64 3.18
CA LEU A 86 -1.86 12.90 3.11
C LEU A 86 -1.39 12.54 4.51
N GLY A 87 -0.75 11.39 4.64
CA GLY A 87 -0.09 11.00 5.86
C GLY A 87 1.06 10.03 5.62
N GLU A 88 1.93 9.91 6.61
CA GLU A 88 3.02 8.94 6.65
C GLU A 88 2.66 7.74 7.51
N VAL A 89 2.86 6.52 6.98
CA VAL A 89 2.58 5.27 7.68
C VAL A 89 3.55 5.10 8.85
N GLN A 90 3.05 5.17 10.08
CA GLN A 90 3.84 5.02 11.30
C GLN A 90 3.78 3.60 11.86
N THR A 91 2.64 2.94 11.71
CA THR A 91 2.44 1.57 12.21
C THR A 91 1.46 0.84 11.31
N ILE A 92 1.77 -0.42 11.01
CA ILE A 92 0.88 -1.34 10.33
C ILE A 92 0.43 -2.33 11.40
N GLU A 93 -0.86 -2.30 11.74
CA GLU A 93 -1.42 -3.17 12.76
C GLU A 93 -1.86 -4.50 12.09
N ASP A 94 -1.72 -5.63 12.79
CA ASP A 94 -2.15 -6.93 12.28
C ASP A 94 -3.67 -6.92 12.04
N GLY A 95 -4.07 -6.80 10.77
CA GLY A 95 -5.46 -6.65 10.34
C GLY A 95 -5.59 -5.71 9.13
N ASP A 96 -6.52 -4.77 9.23
CA ASP A 96 -6.90 -3.82 8.17
C ASP A 96 -6.70 -2.34 8.56
N THR A 97 -6.06 -2.07 9.70
CA THR A 97 -5.84 -0.70 10.18
C THR A 97 -4.38 -0.29 10.09
N VAL A 98 -4.18 0.99 9.78
CA VAL A 98 -2.85 1.60 9.72
C VAL A 98 -2.87 2.91 10.49
N LYS A 99 -1.81 3.14 11.26
CA LYS A 99 -1.63 4.39 11.99
C LYS A 99 -0.83 5.35 11.14
N ILE A 100 -1.40 6.52 10.90
CA ILE A 100 -0.80 7.53 10.03
C ILE A 100 -0.49 8.80 10.81
N HIS A 101 0.62 9.43 10.47
CA HIS A 101 0.94 10.80 10.86
C HIS A 101 0.48 11.74 9.75
N TRP A 102 -0.50 12.61 10.06
CA TRP A 102 -1.08 13.53 9.11
C TRP A 102 -0.12 14.61 8.63
N TYR A 103 -0.23 14.93 7.34
CA TYR A 103 0.42 16.09 6.74
C TYR A 103 -0.62 17.16 6.43
N MET A 104 -0.26 18.42 6.68
CA MET A 104 -1.05 19.58 6.28
C MET A 104 -0.50 20.18 4.99
N GLY A 105 -1.38 20.43 4.03
CA GLY A 105 -0.99 21.00 2.74
C GLY A 105 -2.16 21.18 1.78
N GLY A 106 -1.87 21.01 0.50
CA GLY A 106 -2.84 21.05 -0.59
C GLY A 106 -2.12 20.96 -1.93
N TYR A 107 -2.83 20.73 -3.04
CA TYR A 107 -2.22 20.56 -4.36
C TYR A 107 -1.18 21.64 -4.73
N PRO A 108 -1.44 22.96 -4.59
CA PRO A 108 -0.45 23.98 -4.90
C PRO A 108 0.49 24.31 -3.72
N LYS A 109 0.25 23.73 -2.54
CA LYS A 109 0.93 24.06 -1.29
C LYS A 109 1.96 22.99 -0.93
N SER A 110 2.96 23.40 -0.17
CA SER A 110 3.89 22.47 0.45
C SER A 110 3.17 21.66 1.53
N TRP A 111 3.46 20.37 1.58
CA TRP A 111 3.01 19.45 2.61
C TRP A 111 4.00 19.45 3.75
N LYS A 112 3.49 19.51 4.98
CA LYS A 112 4.29 19.49 6.20
C LYS A 112 3.66 18.56 7.23
N PRO A 113 4.45 17.81 8.01
CA PRO A 113 3.91 16.98 9.07
C PRO A 113 3.14 17.86 10.07
N MET A 114 1.96 17.41 10.46
CA MET A 114 1.14 18.08 11.46
C MET A 114 1.78 17.89 12.84
N SER A 115 1.90 18.95 13.63
CA SER A 115 2.38 18.85 15.01
C SER A 115 1.21 18.93 15.99
N GLY A 116 1.26 18.14 17.07
CA GLY A 116 0.30 18.21 18.18
C GLY A 116 -0.36 16.88 18.50
N THR A 117 -1.28 16.91 19.46
CA THR A 117 -1.91 15.71 20.03
C THR A 117 -2.76 14.92 19.02
N ASN A 118 -3.31 15.61 18.00
CA ASN A 118 -4.15 15.03 16.96
C ASN A 118 -3.39 14.80 15.64
N SER A 119 -2.06 14.76 15.70
CA SER A 119 -1.21 14.56 14.52
C SER A 119 -1.25 13.14 13.98
N THR A 120 -1.71 12.18 14.77
CA THR A 120 -1.80 10.77 14.35
C THR A 120 -3.22 10.25 14.49
N SER A 121 -3.61 9.33 13.61
CA SER A 121 -4.89 8.64 13.68
C SER A 121 -4.79 7.26 13.03
N SER A 122 -5.64 6.34 13.47
CA SER A 122 -5.81 5.04 12.81
C SER A 122 -6.84 5.17 11.71
N VAL A 123 -6.54 4.64 10.52
CA VAL A 123 -7.48 4.55 9.40
C VAL A 123 -7.54 3.12 8.89
N HIS A 124 -8.63 2.79 8.20
CA HIS A 124 -8.72 1.53 7.48
C HIS A 124 -7.89 1.59 6.19
N ARG A 125 -7.28 0.46 5.84
CA ARG A 125 -6.46 0.30 4.64
C ARG A 125 -7.24 0.56 3.36
N GLU A 126 -8.54 0.26 3.36
CA GLU A 126 -9.45 0.55 2.24
C GLU A 126 -9.63 2.05 1.96
N SER A 127 -9.34 2.91 2.94
CA SER A 127 -9.40 4.37 2.77
C SER A 127 -8.14 4.93 2.08
N LEU A 128 -7.09 4.11 1.89
CA LEU A 128 -5.89 4.54 1.19
C LEU A 128 -6.14 4.51 -0.33
N LEU A 129 -5.98 5.65 -0.99
CA LEU A 129 -6.15 5.79 -2.44
C LEU A 129 -4.86 5.53 -3.20
N LEU A 130 -3.74 6.01 -2.66
CA LEU A 130 -2.42 5.93 -3.30
C LEU A 130 -1.35 5.93 -2.21
N TRP A 131 -0.28 5.15 -2.36
CA TRP A 131 0.84 5.11 -1.42
C TRP A 131 2.18 4.89 -2.12
N GLY A 132 3.28 5.10 -1.39
CA GLY A 132 4.64 4.88 -1.90
C GLY A 132 5.17 6.01 -2.78
N PHE A 133 4.47 7.14 -2.86
CA PHE A 133 4.95 8.32 -3.59
C PHE A 133 5.84 9.21 -2.71
N THR A 134 6.61 10.09 -3.34
CA THR A 134 7.50 11.02 -2.65
C THR A 134 7.13 12.46 -2.95
N LEU A 135 7.35 13.35 -1.98
CA LEU A 135 7.29 14.79 -2.20
C LEU A 135 8.58 15.29 -2.84
N THR A 136 8.50 16.38 -3.60
CA THR A 136 9.70 17.05 -4.14
C THR A 136 10.59 17.52 -3.01
N GLU A 137 11.88 17.21 -3.05
CA GLU A 137 12.83 17.54 -1.98
C GLU A 137 12.83 19.03 -1.61
N LYS A 138 12.93 19.91 -2.62
CA LYS A 138 13.04 21.37 -2.41
C LYS A 138 11.77 22.02 -1.90
N SER A 139 10.62 21.66 -2.48
CA SER A 139 9.37 22.39 -2.26
C SER A 139 8.39 21.65 -1.36
N GLN A 140 8.68 20.39 -1.04
CA GLN A 140 7.79 19.48 -0.29
C GLN A 140 6.38 19.44 -0.90
N ARG A 141 6.29 19.49 -2.24
CA ARG A 141 5.03 19.42 -3.00
C ARG A 141 4.89 18.07 -3.66
N LEU A 142 3.67 17.73 -4.05
CA LEU A 142 3.43 16.60 -4.93
C LEU A 142 4.12 16.84 -6.28
N THR A 143 4.61 15.78 -6.90
CA THR A 143 5.03 15.84 -8.30
C THR A 143 3.80 16.09 -9.18
N SER A 144 4.01 16.61 -10.40
CA SER A 144 2.90 16.82 -11.34
C SER A 144 2.16 15.53 -11.66
N GLU A 145 2.89 14.41 -11.76
CA GLU A 145 2.33 13.08 -12.02
C GLU A 145 1.48 12.60 -10.85
N THR A 146 2.04 12.60 -9.64
CA THR A 146 1.29 12.19 -8.43
C THR A 146 0.08 13.07 -8.20
N ALA A 147 0.18 14.38 -8.44
CA ALA A 147 -0.94 15.30 -8.30
C ALA A 147 -2.05 15.05 -9.32
N ALA A 148 -1.71 14.70 -10.56
CA ALA A 148 -2.68 14.35 -11.58
C ALA A 148 -3.40 13.03 -11.24
N GLU A 149 -2.64 12.02 -10.82
CA GLU A 149 -3.19 10.72 -10.45
C GLU A 149 -4.09 10.80 -9.21
N LEU A 150 -3.67 11.54 -8.17
CA LEU A 150 -4.52 11.77 -7.01
C LEU A 150 -5.83 12.45 -7.39
N LYS A 151 -5.80 13.51 -8.21
CA LYS A 151 -7.04 14.16 -8.66
C LYS A 151 -7.98 13.20 -9.36
N ARG A 152 -7.44 12.32 -10.21
CA ARG A 152 -8.21 11.27 -10.92
C ARG A 152 -8.86 10.31 -9.92
N LEU A 153 -8.09 9.80 -8.95
CA LEU A 153 -8.57 8.84 -7.94
C LEU A 153 -9.63 9.44 -7.01
N TYR A 154 -9.46 10.70 -6.58
CA TYR A 154 -10.48 11.38 -5.80
C TYR A 154 -11.78 11.57 -6.58
N GLN A 155 -11.71 11.97 -7.85
CA GLN A 155 -12.90 12.11 -8.70
C GLN A 155 -13.59 10.76 -8.91
N GLU A 156 -12.84 9.70 -9.23
CA GLU A 156 -13.38 8.36 -9.42
C GLU A 156 -14.07 7.82 -8.15
N THR A 157 -13.49 8.10 -6.98
CA THR A 157 -14.07 7.68 -5.69
C THR A 157 -15.36 8.44 -5.39
N ASP A 158 -15.39 9.75 -5.65
CA ASP A 158 -16.58 10.60 -5.47
C ASP A 158 -17.74 10.21 -6.39
N ASP A 159 -17.44 9.96 -7.67
CA ASP A 159 -18.42 9.49 -8.67
C ASP A 159 -19.01 8.13 -8.24
N ARG A 160 -18.18 7.20 -7.76
CA ARG A 160 -18.63 5.88 -7.27
C ARG A 160 -19.53 5.98 -6.06
N MET A 161 -19.22 6.88 -5.11
CA MET A 161 -20.04 7.09 -3.92
C MET A 161 -21.40 7.69 -4.28
N THR A 162 -21.42 8.66 -5.19
CA THR A 162 -22.65 9.28 -5.69
C THR A 162 -23.58 8.24 -6.31
N ILE A 163 -23.04 7.34 -7.15
CA ILE A 163 -23.83 6.27 -7.78
C ILE A 163 -24.40 5.27 -6.75
N GLN A 164 -23.67 4.96 -5.68
CA GLN A 164 -24.16 4.06 -4.63
C GLN A 164 -25.31 4.69 -3.81
N GLN A 165 -25.22 5.98 -3.49
CA GLN A 165 -26.29 6.69 -2.77
C GLN A 165 -27.59 6.77 -3.57
N ASP A 166 -27.51 7.01 -4.88
CA ASP A 166 -28.68 7.10 -5.76
C ASP A 166 -29.42 5.75 -5.83
N ARG A 167 -28.68 4.64 -5.97
CA ARG A 167 -29.25 3.28 -5.99
C ARG A 167 -29.92 2.90 -4.67
N ILE A 168 -29.34 3.25 -3.53
CA ILE A 168 -29.96 3.00 -2.22
C ILE A 168 -31.25 3.81 -2.08
N SER A 169 -31.28 5.03 -2.62
CA SER A 169 -32.45 5.90 -2.58
C SER A 169 -33.58 5.39 -3.49
N GLU A 170 -33.26 4.76 -4.62
CA GLU A 170 -34.23 4.09 -5.50
C GLU A 170 -34.80 2.80 -4.90
N GLU A 171 -34.01 2.00 -4.15
CA GLU A 171 -34.49 0.75 -3.54
C GLU A 171 -35.37 0.96 -2.29
N LEU A 172 -35.32 2.15 -1.69
CA LEU A 172 -36.10 2.52 -0.50
C LEU A 172 -37.43 3.23 -0.83
N ASN A 173 -37.75 3.40 -2.12
CA ASN A 173 -38.94 4.10 -2.61
C ASN A 173 -39.85 3.17 -3.41
#